data_AF-A0A965QTD3-F1
#
_entry.id   AF-A0A965QTD3-F1
#
_cell.length_a   1.000
_cell.length_b   1.000
_cell.length_c   1.000
_cell.angle_alpha   90.00
_cell.angle_beta   90.00
_cell.angle_gamma   90.00
#
_symmetry.space_group_name_H-M   'P 1'
#
loop_
_entity.id
_entity.type
_entity.pdbx_description
1 polymer ?
#
loop_
_entity_poly.entity_id
_entity_poly.type
_entity_poly.pdbx_seq_one_letter_code
_entity_poly.pdbx_strand_id
1 'polypeptide(L)'
;MRRFVLLFAVSLALVAPQARCAGAGVAETTLGGIAGLEERLTLGLRVRIPRDKAFCENVVRLVRKGQLPVKLVDSAYLWAVQRGRKYPFPAFEYVIRLQADRLGVDLGTPQKP
;
A
#
# COMPACT_ATOMS: atom_id res chain seq x y z
N MET A 1 11.75 19.83 -12.23
CA MET A 1 11.81 19.29 -13.61
C MET A 1 11.43 17.82 -13.59
N ARG A 2 10.29 17.45 -14.20
CA ARG A 2 10.07 16.23 -14.98
C ARG A 2 8.68 16.33 -15.59
N ARG A 3 8.69 16.37 -16.91
CA ARG A 3 7.74 17.05 -17.79
C ARG A 3 6.47 16.22 -17.95
N PHE A 4 5.33 16.84 -17.65
CA PHE A 4 4.03 16.46 -18.20
C PHE A 4 4.04 16.85 -19.67
N VAL A 5 4.28 15.90 -20.57
CA VAL A 5 4.04 16.08 -22.00
C VAL A 5 3.17 14.92 -22.47
N LEU A 6 1.93 15.29 -22.73
CA LEU A 6 0.98 14.62 -23.60
C LEU A 6 1.66 14.15 -24.89
N LEU A 7 1.63 12.85 -25.14
CA LEU A 7 1.62 12.32 -26.50
C LEU A 7 0.55 11.23 -26.58
N PHE A 8 -0.67 11.69 -26.87
CA PHE A 8 -1.75 10.89 -27.44
C PHE A 8 -1.36 10.65 -28.90
N ALA A 9 -0.80 9.49 -29.21
CA ALA A 9 -0.59 9.03 -30.57
C ALA A 9 -1.23 7.66 -30.71
N VAL A 10 -2.40 7.68 -31.35
CA VAL A 10 -3.16 6.52 -31.81
C VAL A 10 -2.32 5.79 -32.87
N SER A 11 -1.97 4.54 -32.60
CA SER A 11 -1.56 3.60 -33.63
C SER A 11 -2.45 2.37 -33.56
N LEU A 12 -3.16 2.20 -34.67
CA LEU A 12 -4.20 1.25 -34.97
C LEU A 12 -3.60 -0.11 -35.38
N ALA A 13 -4.26 -1.19 -34.94
CA ALA A 13 -4.26 -2.55 -35.51
C ALA A 13 -2.97 -3.40 -35.43
N LEU A 14 -2.98 -4.35 -34.48
CA LEU A 14 -2.76 -5.76 -34.81
C LEU A 14 -3.56 -6.65 -33.84
N VAL A 15 -4.63 -7.27 -34.34
CA VAL A 15 -5.41 -8.28 -33.62
C VAL A 15 -4.58 -9.56 -33.61
N ALA A 16 -3.98 -9.88 -32.47
CA ALA A 16 -3.43 -11.21 -32.18
C ALA A 16 -4.44 -11.97 -31.30
N PRO A 17 -4.71 -13.27 -31.56
CA PRO A 17 -5.53 -14.09 -30.69
C PRO A 17 -4.74 -14.35 -29.42
N GLN A 18 -5.00 -13.56 -28.38
CA GLN A 18 -4.45 -13.79 -27.05
C GLN A 18 -5.11 -15.06 -26.52
N ALA A 19 -4.39 -16.18 -26.62
CA ALA A 19 -4.70 -17.40 -25.90
C ALA A 19 -4.97 -17.02 -24.44
N ARG A 20 -6.24 -17.13 -24.03
CA ARG A 20 -6.65 -17.03 -22.64
C ARG A 20 -6.12 -18.26 -21.91
N CYS A 21 -4.84 -18.23 -21.55
CA CYS A 21 -4.35 -19.03 -20.44
C CYS A 21 -4.73 -18.28 -19.17
N ALA A 22 -5.83 -18.73 -18.59
CA ALA A 22 -6.21 -18.44 -17.23
C ALA A 22 -5.08 -18.87 -16.29
N GLY A 23 -4.15 -17.96 -16.02
CA GLY A 23 -3.24 -18.02 -14.89
C GLY A 23 -3.72 -17.00 -13.88
N ALA A 24 -4.71 -17.39 -13.08
CA ALA A 24 -5.01 -16.69 -11.84
C ALA A 24 -3.75 -16.74 -10.98
N GLY A 25 -2.88 -15.73 -11.11
CA GLY A 25 -1.92 -15.37 -10.09
C GLY A 25 -2.69 -14.83 -8.90
N VAL A 26 -3.45 -15.69 -8.22
CA VAL A 26 -3.78 -15.50 -6.81
C VAL A 26 -2.42 -15.29 -6.18
N ALA A 27 -2.16 -14.03 -5.86
CA ALA A 27 -0.93 -13.61 -5.25
C ALA A 27 -0.66 -14.60 -4.13
N GLU A 28 0.51 -15.23 -4.17
CA GLU A 28 1.17 -15.72 -2.98
C GLU A 28 1.24 -14.55 -2.00
N THR A 29 0.15 -14.35 -1.27
CA THR A 29 0.15 -13.78 0.06
C THR A 29 0.61 -14.91 0.95
N THR A 30 1.80 -15.45 0.66
CA THR A 30 2.44 -16.46 1.47
C THR A 30 2.65 -15.80 2.82
N LEU A 31 2.29 -16.52 3.88
CA LEU A 31 2.39 -16.11 5.28
C LEU A 31 3.75 -15.44 5.60
N GLY A 32 4.81 -15.73 4.84
CA GLY A 32 6.11 -15.05 4.92
C GLY A 32 6.12 -13.55 4.63
N GLY A 33 5.24 -13.02 3.78
CA GLY A 33 5.13 -11.56 3.53
C GLY A 33 4.41 -10.79 4.63
N ILE A 34 3.56 -11.48 5.39
CA ILE A 34 2.82 -10.93 6.55
C ILE A 34 3.65 -11.10 7.83
N ALA A 35 4.41 -12.18 7.95
CA ALA A 35 5.37 -12.39 9.02
C ALA A 35 6.39 -11.23 9.04
N GLY A 36 6.47 -10.50 10.15
CA GLY A 36 7.34 -9.33 10.30
C GLY A 36 6.83 -8.03 9.66
N LEU A 37 5.62 -8.00 9.09
CA LEU A 37 5.03 -6.76 8.57
C LEU A 37 4.92 -5.67 9.66
N GLU A 38 4.52 -6.06 10.87
CA GLU A 38 4.41 -5.13 12.00
C GLU A 38 5.76 -4.50 12.38
N GLU A 39 6.80 -5.33 12.52
CA GLU A 39 8.16 -4.88 12.83
C GLU A 39 8.67 -3.93 11.74
N ARG A 40 8.47 -4.29 10.47
CA ARG A 40 8.85 -3.46 9.33
C ARG A 40 8.14 -2.11 9.31
N LEU A 41 6.83 -2.08 9.59
CA LEU A 41 6.09 -0.83 9.67
C LEU A 41 6.58 0.03 10.85
N THR A 42 6.74 -0.58 12.03
CA THR A 42 7.14 0.14 13.25
C THR A 42 8.54 0.74 13.12
N LEU A 43 9.52 -0.06 12.69
CA LEU A 43 10.91 0.38 12.50
C LEU A 43 11.04 1.34 11.31
N GLY A 44 10.48 0.96 10.16
CA GLY A 44 10.66 1.69 8.91
C GLY A 44 9.93 3.04 8.90
N LEU A 45 8.76 3.13 9.55
CA LEU A 45 8.03 4.39 9.70
C LEU A 45 8.49 5.20 10.92
N ARG A 46 9.43 4.68 11.70
CA ARG A 46 9.98 5.32 12.92
C ARG A 46 8.90 5.64 13.95
N VAL A 47 7.98 4.70 14.14
CA VAL A 47 6.89 4.82 15.12
C VAL A 47 7.47 4.79 16.53
N ARG A 48 7.09 5.77 17.36
CA ARG A 48 7.59 5.91 18.74
C ARG A 48 6.50 6.03 19.78
N ILE A 49 5.33 6.52 19.39
CA ILE A 49 4.20 6.74 20.30
C ILE A 49 3.22 5.58 20.23
N PRO A 50 2.57 5.22 21.35
CA PRO A 50 1.67 4.06 21.42
C PRO A 50 0.49 4.17 20.46
N ARG A 51 -0.02 5.39 20.20
CA ARG A 51 -1.07 5.66 19.22
C ARG A 51 -0.70 5.15 17.83
N ASP A 52 0.47 5.53 17.35
CA ASP A 52 0.93 5.20 16.00
C ASP A 52 1.25 3.71 15.88
N LYS A 53 1.74 3.10 16.97
CA LYS A 53 1.94 1.64 17.05
C LYS A 53 0.61 0.90 16.91
N ALA A 54 -0.41 1.31 17.66
CA ALA A 54 -1.75 0.74 17.57
C ALA A 54 -2.37 0.89 16.16
N PHE A 55 -2.07 1.99 15.47
CA PHE A 55 -2.48 2.16 14.07
C PHE A 55 -1.80 1.13 13.15
N CYS A 56 -0.48 0.94 13.27
CA CYS A 56 0.24 -0.09 12.51
C CYS A 56 -0.27 -1.51 12.82
N GLU A 57 -0.54 -1.82 14.09
CA GLU A 57 -1.13 -3.10 14.51
C GLU A 57 -2.51 -3.33 13.89
N ASN A 58 -3.37 -2.29 13.84
CA ASN A 58 -4.67 -2.36 13.16
C ASN A 58 -4.51 -2.67 11.67
N VAL A 59 -3.62 -1.98 10.97
CA VAL A 59 -3.31 -2.21 9.56
C VAL A 59 -2.86 -3.66 9.33
N VAL A 60 -1.91 -4.17 10.14
CA VAL A 60 -1.43 -5.56 10.05
C VAL A 60 -2.57 -6.55 10.28
N ARG A 61 -3.45 -6.29 11.24
CA ARG A 61 -4.63 -7.12 11.50
C ARG A 61 -5.58 -7.14 10.30
N LEU A 62 -5.83 -6.01 9.65
CA LEU A 62 -6.69 -5.94 8.46
C LEU A 62 -6.07 -6.67 7.26
N VAL A 63 -4.74 -6.62 7.13
CA VAL A 63 -4.01 -7.42 6.13
C VAL A 63 -4.13 -8.91 6.42
N ARG A 64 -3.95 -9.33 7.68
CA ARG A 64 -4.14 -10.73 8.10
C ARG A 64 -5.55 -11.25 7.84
N LYS A 65 -6.55 -10.38 7.95
CA LYS A 65 -7.95 -10.69 7.63
C LYS A 65 -8.25 -10.67 6.12
N GLY A 66 -7.28 -10.29 5.27
CA GLY A 66 -7.48 -10.15 3.83
C GLY A 66 -8.33 -8.94 3.42
N GLN A 67 -8.68 -8.05 4.36
CA GLN A 67 -9.48 -6.86 4.08
C GLN A 67 -8.64 -5.76 3.44
N LEU A 68 -7.35 -5.69 3.80
CA LEU A 68 -6.40 -4.76 3.20
C LEU A 68 -5.32 -5.53 2.44
N PRO A 69 -5.14 -5.32 1.13
CA PRO A 69 -4.12 -6.04 0.37
C PRO A 69 -2.70 -5.72 0.87
N VAL A 70 -1.87 -6.75 1.13
CA VAL A 70 -0.48 -6.55 1.59
C VAL A 70 0.34 -5.70 0.60
N LYS A 71 0.16 -5.93 -0.71
CA LYS A 71 0.85 -5.17 -1.77
C LYS A 71 0.53 -3.66 -1.72
N LEU A 72 -0.69 -3.33 -1.31
CA LEU A 72 -1.12 -1.94 -1.14
C LEU A 72 -0.40 -1.30 0.06
N VAL A 73 -0.32 -2.03 1.18
CA VAL A 73 0.45 -1.57 2.35
C VAL A 73 1.93 -1.41 2.00
N ASP A 74 2.51 -2.37 1.28
CA ASP A 74 3.91 -2.34 0.86
C ASP A 74 4.23 -1.13 -0.03
N SER A 75 3.38 -0.86 -1.04
CA SER A 75 3.56 0.28 -1.93
C SER A 75 3.42 1.62 -1.18
N ALA A 76 2.45 1.73 -0.26
CA ALA A 76 2.29 2.88 0.62
C ALA A 76 3.52 3.09 1.52
N TYR A 77 4.02 2.01 2.13
CA TYR A 77 5.20 2.01 2.98
C TYR A 77 6.43 2.49 2.22
N LEU A 78 6.72 1.88 1.06
CA LEU A 78 7.88 2.23 0.25
C LEU A 78 7.83 3.71 -0.18
N TRP A 79 6.67 4.19 -0.61
CA TRP A 79 6.48 5.59 -0.96
C TRP A 79 6.72 6.53 0.23
N ALA A 80 6.24 6.17 1.42
CA ALA A 80 6.42 7.00 2.61
C ALA A 80 7.90 7.09 3.04
N VAL A 81 8.62 5.97 3.01
CA VAL A 81 10.04 5.89 3.37
C VAL A 81 10.92 6.58 2.32
N GLN A 82 10.66 6.38 1.03
CA GLN A 82 11.44 6.98 -0.07
C GLN A 82 11.41 8.51 -0.09
N ARG A 83 10.42 9.13 0.56
CA ARG A 83 10.36 10.60 0.72
C ARG A 83 11.49 11.16 1.57
N GLY A 84 12.24 10.33 2.30
CA GLY A 84 13.40 10.76 3.08
C GLY A 84 13.07 11.75 4.20
N ARG A 85 11.80 11.83 4.63
CA ARG A 85 11.39 12.72 5.72
C ARG A 85 11.86 12.16 7.06
N LYS A 86 12.13 13.04 8.03
CA LYS A 86 12.52 12.65 9.40
C LYS A 86 11.50 11.70 10.04
N TYR A 87 10.22 11.95 9.77
CA TYR A 87 9.07 11.17 10.26
C TYR A 87 8.21 10.69 9.07
N PRO A 88 8.39 9.43 8.61
CA PRO A 88 7.63 8.87 7.50
C PRO A 88 6.18 8.51 7.85
N PHE A 89 5.90 8.18 9.12
CA PHE A 89 4.59 7.70 9.56
C PHE A 89 3.38 8.56 9.13
N PRO A 90 3.36 9.90 9.32
CA PRO A 90 2.18 10.68 8.94
C PRO A 90 1.86 10.63 7.44
N ALA A 91 2.88 10.50 6.58
CA ALA A 91 2.67 10.33 5.15
C ALA A 91 2.06 8.96 4.83
N PHE A 92 2.56 7.91 5.49
CA PHE A 92 2.02 6.57 5.38
C PHE A 92 0.55 6.50 5.86
N GLU A 93 0.25 7.04 7.04
CA GLU A 93 -1.11 7.09 7.61
C GLU A 93 -2.08 7.79 6.64
N TYR A 94 -1.65 8.92 6.06
CA TYR A 94 -2.47 9.64 5.09
C TYR A 94 -2.79 8.80 3.84
N VAL A 95 -1.77 8.20 3.21
CA VAL A 95 -1.99 7.48 1.95
C VAL A 95 -2.74 6.18 2.19
N ILE A 96 -2.49 5.46 3.30
CA ILE A 96 -3.17 4.20 3.56
C ILE A 96 -4.66 4.41 3.85
N ARG A 97 -5.03 5.50 4.54
CA ARG A 97 -6.43 5.89 4.70
C ARG A 97 -7.11 6.16 3.39
N LEU A 98 -6.50 7.01 2.55
CA LEU A 98 -7.07 7.32 1.23
C LEU A 98 -7.31 6.06 0.39
N GLN A 99 -6.41 5.07 0.48
CA GLN A 99 -6.57 3.82 -0.24
C GLN A 99 -7.61 2.89 0.40
N ALA A 100 -7.70 2.86 1.73
CA ALA A 100 -8.70 2.08 2.44
C ALA A 100 -10.11 2.63 2.23
N ASP A 101 -10.28 3.96 2.20
CA ASP A 101 -11.54 4.63 1.88
C ASP A 101 -12.03 4.22 0.48
N ARG A 102 -11.11 4.14 -0.50
CA ARG A 102 -11.42 3.65 -1.86
C ARG A 102 -11.83 2.19 -1.91
N LEU A 103 -11.37 1.38 -0.96
CA LEU A 103 -11.73 -0.02 -0.82
C LEU A 103 -12.97 -0.23 0.08
N GLY A 104 -13.50 0.83 0.69
CA GLY A 104 -14.58 0.73 1.68
C GLY A 104 -14.16 0.05 2.99
N VAL A 105 -12.86 0.08 3.32
CA VAL A 105 -12.30 -0.53 4.54
C VAL A 105 -12.08 0.55 5.59
N ASP A 106 -12.72 0.39 6.76
CA ASP A 106 -12.53 1.32 7.87
C ASP A 106 -11.22 1.03 8.63
N LEU A 107 -10.32 2.02 8.67
CA LEU A 107 -9.07 1.98 9.44
C LEU A 107 -9.20 2.61 10.84
N GLY A 108 -10.40 3.01 11.24
CA GLY A 108 -10.66 3.82 12.42
C GLY A 108 -10.39 5.31 12.15
N THR A 109 -11.01 6.15 12.97
CA THR A 109 -11.05 7.60 12.77
C THR A 109 -9.66 8.24 12.74
N PRO A 110 -9.41 9.21 11.83
CA PRO A 110 -8.23 10.05 11.86
C PRO A 110 -8.15 10.85 13.14
N GLN A 111 -7.09 10.65 13.92
CA GLN A 111 -6.72 11.65 14.91
C GLN A 111 -5.70 12.60 14.29
N LYS A 112 -6.09 13.86 14.19
CA LYS A 112 -5.26 14.96 13.70
C LYS A 112 -3.92 14.98 14.47
N PRO A 113 -2.77 15.13 13.79
CA PRO A 113 -1.47 15.27 14.44
C PRO A 113 -1.38 16.57 15.26
#